data_AF-A0A7V2PLF9-F1
#
_entry.id   AF-A0A7V2PLF9-F1
#
_cell.length_a   1.000
_cell.length_b   1.000
_cell.length_c   1.000
_cell.angle_alpha   90.00
_cell.angle_beta   90.00
_cell.angle_gamma   90.00
#
_symmetry.space_group_name_H-M   'P 1'
#
loop_
_entity.id
_entity.type
_entity.pdbx_description
1 polymer ?
#
loop_
_entity_poly.entity_id
_entity_poly.type
_entity_poly.pdbx_seq_one_letter_code
_entity_poly.pdbx_strand_id
1 'polypeptide(L)'
;MSDVQDRLARLRKAGRLQRRKRTPGTPPSLPPASLPATSTATNLNDLADLPGMEVVETSAGAFLLRTIRYELSHEQGNVSIGALLELPVGLAAQVEKQSEMAGFDFHKTIFIDTETSGLAGGAGTIVFLTGVGTFEDDQYVVRQYFARNPAEESVYLPHLAAQMQQARGWVSFNGKSFDLPLLRSRFILAGIMPPTAQPHLDLLHPARRLWRERLGACNFGKLETQILAHQRSGQDVPSWIIPNLWFRFAKGENNVDDMAAVLYHNQEDIASMAPLAHALLATFAGVIEPHPRDVLSLAKAYTRLGDYGRAETAFRQALDGPLSAEQRFEAMSRLAALLKRQGRRKQAAIWWEAQIELAPTRSVAPYIELAKYHEWETGDLAAARLWTEKALAAAQTWCADYHRSQ
;
A
#
# COMPACT_ATOMS: atom_id res chain seq x y z
N MET A 1 41.00 -16.45 53.56
CA MET A 1 40.14 -15.38 53.02
C MET A 1 41.00 -14.20 52.55
N SER A 2 41.82 -14.34 51.50
CA SER A 2 42.58 -13.22 50.92
C SER A 2 42.96 -13.37 49.44
N ASP A 3 42.43 -14.37 48.70
CA ASP A 3 42.93 -14.68 47.34
C ASP A 3 42.14 -13.99 46.20
N VAL A 4 40.91 -13.53 46.47
CA VAL A 4 40.05 -12.89 45.45
C VAL A 4 40.40 -11.40 45.27
N GLN A 5 40.77 -10.70 46.34
CA GLN A 5 41.11 -9.27 46.28
C GLN A 5 42.49 -9.02 45.65
N ASP A 6 43.47 -9.90 45.88
CA ASP A 6 44.79 -9.82 45.24
C ASP A 6 44.74 -10.14 43.73
N ARG A 7 43.83 -11.03 43.32
CA ARG A 7 43.60 -11.35 41.90
C ARG A 7 42.90 -10.20 41.16
N LEU A 8 42.01 -9.46 41.82
CA LEU A 8 41.38 -8.24 41.31
C LEU A 8 42.34 -7.05 41.20
N ALA A 9 43.32 -6.94 42.12
CA ALA A 9 44.35 -5.89 42.07
C ALA A 9 45.34 -6.07 40.92
N ARG A 10 45.68 -7.32 40.55
CA ARG A 10 46.57 -7.62 39.42
C ARG A 10 45.94 -7.32 38.05
N LEU A 11 44.63 -7.56 37.88
CA LEU A 11 43.91 -7.26 36.63
C LEU A 11 43.74 -5.75 36.40
N ARG A 12 43.64 -4.94 37.46
CA ARG A 12 43.60 -3.47 37.35
C ARG A 12 44.95 -2.85 36.94
N LYS A 13 46.07 -3.56 37.13
CA LYS A 13 47.42 -3.07 36.83
C LYS A 13 47.93 -3.43 35.43
N ALA A 14 47.23 -4.32 34.70
CA ALA A 14 47.61 -4.77 33.35
C ALA A 14 46.84 -4.07 32.20
N GLY A 15 45.80 -3.28 32.49
CA GLY A 15 44.97 -2.61 31.49
C GLY A 15 45.34 -1.14 31.24
N ARG A 16 46.53 -0.86 30.70
CA ARG A 16 46.80 0.45 30.07
C ARG A 16 46.07 0.51 28.73
N LEU A 17 44.82 0.98 28.74
CA LEU A 17 44.19 1.57 27.56
C LEU A 17 43.99 3.05 27.86
N GLN A 18 44.84 3.86 27.24
CA GLN A 18 44.68 5.31 27.21
C GLN A 18 43.26 5.65 26.81
N ARG A 19 42.58 6.43 27.65
CA ARG A 19 41.27 6.99 27.40
C ARG A 19 41.41 7.99 26.25
N ARG A 20 41.33 7.49 25.01
CA ARG A 20 41.28 8.31 23.79
C ARG A 20 39.99 9.13 23.90
N LYS A 21 40.12 10.46 23.98
CA LYS A 21 38.99 11.38 23.85
C LYS A 21 38.21 10.95 22.60
N ARG A 22 36.96 10.52 22.77
CA ARG A 22 36.00 10.41 21.67
C ARG A 22 35.83 11.82 21.12
N THR A 23 36.51 12.10 20.01
CA THR A 23 36.06 13.11 19.06
C THR A 23 34.63 12.72 18.67
N PRO A 24 33.68 13.67 18.56
CA PRO A 24 32.40 13.40 17.95
C PRO A 24 32.69 12.79 16.58
N GLY A 25 32.30 11.52 16.38
CA GLY A 25 32.39 10.93 15.06
C GLY A 25 31.51 11.77 14.15
N THR A 26 32.08 12.23 13.03
CA THR A 26 31.32 12.74 11.90
C THR A 26 30.18 11.75 11.64
N PRO A 27 28.92 12.20 11.44
CA PRO A 27 27.87 11.33 10.94
C PRO A 27 28.42 10.56 9.73
N PRO A 28 28.02 9.29 9.50
CA PRO A 28 28.37 8.61 8.26
C PRO A 28 28.02 9.56 7.11
N SER A 29 29.00 9.88 6.27
CA SER A 29 28.79 10.74 5.11
C SER A 29 27.68 10.12 4.27
N LEU A 30 26.64 10.92 3.98
CA LEU A 30 25.55 10.47 3.12
C LEU A 30 26.13 10.04 1.76
N PRO A 31 25.60 8.96 1.15
CA PRO A 31 26.08 8.48 -0.15
C PRO A 31 26.07 9.58 -1.22
N PRO A 32 26.98 9.55 -2.20
CA PRO A 32 26.86 10.40 -3.38
C PRO A 32 25.55 10.06 -4.09
N ALA A 33 24.65 11.04 -4.17
CA ALA A 33 23.32 10.85 -4.72
C ALA A 33 23.24 11.36 -6.17
N SER A 34 22.45 10.67 -6.99
CA SER A 34 22.12 11.12 -8.35
C SER A 34 20.72 11.74 -8.38
N LEU A 35 20.51 12.69 -9.30
CA LEU A 35 19.16 13.05 -9.73
C LEU A 35 18.59 11.91 -10.58
N PRO A 36 17.27 11.67 -10.56
CA PRO A 36 16.65 10.68 -11.45
C PRO A 36 17.03 10.99 -12.89
N ALA A 37 17.62 10.01 -13.57
CA ALA A 37 18.07 10.17 -14.94
C ALA A 37 16.88 10.25 -15.89
N THR A 38 16.89 11.23 -16.81
CA THR A 38 16.02 11.28 -17.99
C THR A 38 16.64 10.59 -19.22
N SER A 39 17.86 10.06 -19.11
CA SER A 39 18.64 9.54 -20.25
C SER A 39 19.58 8.38 -19.86
N THR A 40 19.68 7.43 -20.81
CA THR A 40 20.29 6.11 -20.78
C THR A 40 21.78 6.08 -20.47
N ALA A 41 22.18 5.30 -19.46
CA ALA A 41 23.49 4.66 -19.49
C ALA A 41 23.36 3.38 -20.32
N THR A 42 23.73 3.44 -21.60
CA THR A 42 23.87 2.25 -22.46
C THR A 42 25.33 1.84 -22.51
N ASN A 43 25.60 0.52 -22.42
CA ASN A 43 26.93 -0.10 -22.29
C ASN A 43 27.55 0.04 -20.89
N LEU A 44 26.82 -0.35 -19.85
CA LEU A 44 27.42 -0.47 -18.51
C LEU A 44 28.27 -1.74 -18.44
N ASN A 45 29.56 -1.58 -18.07
CA ASN A 45 30.44 -2.72 -17.82
C ASN A 45 30.33 -3.22 -16.38
N ASP A 46 29.98 -2.34 -15.44
CA ASP A 46 29.74 -2.66 -14.03
C ASP A 46 28.52 -1.88 -13.53
N LEU A 47 27.72 -2.50 -12.65
CA LEU A 47 26.65 -1.79 -11.95
C LEU A 47 27.18 -0.68 -11.04
N ALA A 48 28.44 -0.78 -10.58
CA ALA A 48 29.09 0.27 -9.81
C ALA A 48 29.23 1.59 -10.60
N ASP A 49 29.15 1.55 -11.93
CA ASP A 49 29.22 2.73 -12.80
C ASP A 49 27.88 3.48 -12.90
N LEU A 50 26.79 2.90 -12.37
CA LEU A 50 25.48 3.55 -12.38
C LEU A 50 25.48 4.82 -11.53
N PRO A 51 24.89 5.93 -12.00
CA PRO A 51 24.80 7.16 -11.22
C PRO A 51 24.15 6.95 -9.86
N GLY A 52 24.85 7.39 -8.81
CA GLY A 52 24.42 7.28 -7.41
C GLY A 52 24.66 5.91 -6.79
N MET A 53 25.34 5.00 -7.49
CA MET A 53 25.77 3.71 -6.95
C MET A 53 27.07 3.85 -6.14
N GLU A 54 27.16 3.15 -5.03
CA GLU A 54 28.39 2.97 -4.26
C GLU A 54 28.55 1.52 -3.79
N VAL A 55 29.81 1.11 -3.62
CA VAL A 55 30.15 -0.16 -2.95
C VAL A 55 30.33 0.14 -1.46
N VAL A 56 29.44 -0.41 -0.63
CA VAL A 56 29.52 -0.26 0.83
C VAL A 56 30.33 -1.43 1.39
N GLU A 57 31.54 -1.14 1.88
CA GLU A 57 32.40 -2.12 2.52
C GLU A 57 32.13 -2.24 4.02
N THR A 58 32.07 -3.48 4.51
CA THR A 58 31.86 -3.81 5.91
C THR A 58 32.85 -4.90 6.34
N SER A 59 32.94 -5.17 7.64
CA SER A 59 33.73 -6.30 8.14
C SER A 59 33.20 -7.67 7.69
N ALA A 60 31.95 -7.76 7.23
CA ALA A 60 31.29 -9.00 6.81
C ALA A 60 31.29 -9.21 5.28
N GLY A 61 31.77 -8.24 4.50
CA GLY A 61 31.72 -8.24 3.04
C GLY A 61 31.31 -6.88 2.49
N ALA A 62 30.93 -6.83 1.22
CA ALA A 62 30.46 -5.62 0.56
C ALA A 62 29.13 -5.84 -0.16
N PHE A 63 28.36 -4.79 -0.35
CA PHE A 63 27.12 -4.77 -1.14
C PHE A 63 27.03 -3.47 -1.94
N LEU A 64 26.09 -3.39 -2.87
CA LEU A 64 25.83 -2.17 -3.64
C LEU A 64 24.69 -1.36 -3.01
N LEU A 65 24.91 -0.08 -2.78
CA LEU A 65 23.88 0.87 -2.36
C LEU A 65 23.71 1.93 -3.45
N ARG A 66 22.50 2.10 -3.96
CA ARG A 66 22.19 3.20 -4.89
C ARG A 66 21.34 4.25 -4.19
N THR A 67 21.66 5.53 -4.34
CA THR A 67 20.88 6.66 -3.80
C THR A 67 20.44 7.62 -4.90
N ILE A 68 19.13 7.83 -5.02
CA ILE A 68 18.49 8.74 -5.97
C ILE A 68 17.69 9.79 -5.20
N ARG A 69 17.79 11.06 -5.59
CA ARG A 69 17.09 12.19 -4.95
C ARG A 69 16.13 12.86 -5.92
N TYR A 70 14.89 13.00 -5.49
CA TYR A 70 13.83 13.69 -6.18
C TYR A 70 13.51 14.98 -5.44
N GLU A 71 13.42 16.09 -6.17
CA GLU A 71 12.79 17.30 -5.64
C GLU A 71 11.31 17.02 -5.32
N LEU A 72 10.75 17.66 -4.29
CA LEU A 72 9.34 17.45 -3.95
C LEU A 72 8.37 17.88 -5.07
N SER A 73 8.81 18.80 -5.94
CA SER A 73 8.07 19.23 -7.13
C SER A 73 8.16 18.25 -8.31
N HIS A 74 8.96 17.19 -8.20
CA HIS A 74 9.05 16.18 -9.26
C HIS A 74 7.70 15.48 -9.44
N GLU A 75 7.21 15.46 -10.67
CA GLU A 75 5.94 14.83 -11.03
C GLU A 75 6.16 13.39 -11.47
N GLN A 76 5.41 12.49 -10.85
CA GLN A 76 5.23 11.11 -11.31
C GLN A 76 3.86 11.03 -11.97
N GLY A 77 3.87 11.05 -13.30
CA GLY A 77 2.66 11.30 -14.09
C GLY A 77 2.10 12.70 -13.82
N ASN A 78 0.89 12.79 -13.28
CA ASN A 78 0.18 14.05 -13.03
C ASN A 78 0.16 14.49 -11.56
N VAL A 79 0.96 13.87 -10.69
CA VAL A 79 1.02 14.18 -9.26
C VAL A 79 2.47 14.39 -8.83
N SER A 80 2.74 15.47 -8.11
CA SER A 80 4.05 15.72 -7.50
C SER A 80 4.29 14.79 -6.31
N ILE A 81 5.53 14.33 -6.13
CA ILE A 81 5.89 13.46 -5.01
C ILE A 81 5.61 14.13 -3.66
N GLY A 82 5.83 15.45 -3.58
CA GLY A 82 5.57 16.25 -2.38
C GLY A 82 4.10 16.42 -2.00
N ALA A 83 3.15 16.22 -2.92
CA ALA A 83 1.72 16.41 -2.65
C ALA A 83 1.20 15.57 -1.47
N LEU A 84 1.82 14.41 -1.23
CA LEU A 84 1.47 13.56 -0.09
C LEU A 84 1.68 14.25 1.26
N LEU A 85 2.68 15.14 1.38
CA LEU A 85 3.00 15.85 2.61
C LEU A 85 1.99 16.96 2.95
N GLU A 86 1.19 17.40 1.97
CA GLU A 86 0.15 18.40 2.15
C GLU A 86 -1.12 17.82 2.81
N LEU A 87 -1.24 16.49 2.87
CA LEU A 87 -2.39 15.83 3.45
C LEU A 87 -2.37 15.91 4.99
N PRO A 88 -3.54 16.07 5.64
CA PRO A 88 -3.61 16.11 7.10
C PRO A 88 -3.10 14.82 7.76
N VAL A 89 -2.34 14.99 8.84
CA VAL A 89 -1.92 13.89 9.71
C VAL A 89 -3.16 13.12 10.20
N GLY A 90 -3.08 11.79 10.14
CA GLY A 90 -4.16 10.89 10.57
C GLY A 90 -5.20 10.56 9.48
N LEU A 91 -5.13 11.16 8.28
CA LEU A 91 -6.01 10.78 7.17
C LEU A 91 -5.84 9.28 6.80
N ALA A 92 -4.60 8.78 6.78
CA ALA A 92 -4.34 7.36 6.58
C ALA A 92 -5.02 6.47 7.64
N ALA A 93 -5.02 6.90 8.90
CA ALA A 93 -5.69 6.21 10.01
C ALA A 93 -7.20 6.14 9.81
N GLN A 94 -7.79 7.24 9.31
CA GLN A 94 -9.21 7.30 9.00
C GLN A 94 -9.58 6.33 7.89
N VAL A 95 -8.80 6.29 6.79
CA VAL A 95 -9.07 5.42 5.63
C VAL A 95 -8.92 3.93 5.97
N GLU A 96 -7.95 3.58 6.81
CA GLU A 96 -7.72 2.20 7.22
C GLU A 96 -8.54 1.79 8.45
N LYS A 97 -9.14 2.74 9.18
CA LYS A 97 -9.86 2.53 10.44
C LYS A 97 -8.96 1.87 11.51
N GLN A 98 -7.74 2.38 11.62
CA GLN A 98 -6.68 1.86 12.48
C GLN A 98 -6.21 2.96 13.44
N SER A 99 -6.60 2.89 14.71
CA SER A 99 -6.27 3.91 15.72
C SER A 99 -4.76 4.02 15.99
N GLU A 100 -4.02 2.95 15.80
CA GLU A 100 -2.56 2.88 15.89
C GLU A 100 -1.86 3.78 14.84
N MET A 101 -2.56 4.16 13.76
CA MET A 101 -2.08 5.07 12.73
C MET A 101 -2.42 6.54 13.01
N ALA A 102 -3.05 6.89 14.15
CA ALA A 102 -3.51 8.27 14.38
C ALA A 102 -2.39 9.32 14.27
N GLY A 103 -1.15 8.96 14.63
CA GLY A 103 0.05 9.80 14.47
C GLY A 103 0.89 9.49 13.23
N PHE A 104 0.31 8.85 12.20
CA PHE A 104 1.02 8.49 10.97
C PHE A 104 1.39 9.75 10.19
N ASP A 105 2.69 10.05 10.19
CA ASP A 105 3.31 11.25 9.63
C ASP A 105 4.24 10.84 8.49
N PHE A 106 3.89 11.24 7.26
CA PHE A 106 4.63 10.83 6.06
C PHE A 106 6.10 11.27 6.08
N HIS A 107 6.43 12.38 6.75
CA HIS A 107 7.82 12.83 6.92
C HIS A 107 8.70 11.84 7.70
N LYS A 108 8.10 10.94 8.47
CA LYS A 108 8.80 9.94 9.31
C LYS A 108 8.52 8.52 8.86
N THR A 109 7.98 8.35 7.66
CA THR A 109 7.64 7.05 7.10
C THR A 109 8.64 6.63 6.04
N ILE A 110 8.77 5.32 5.88
CA ILE A 110 9.50 4.73 4.75
C ILE A 110 8.50 4.11 3.76
N PHE A 111 8.85 4.17 2.50
CA PHE A 111 8.18 3.48 1.39
C PHE A 111 9.04 2.28 1.03
N ILE A 112 8.48 1.07 0.98
CA ILE A 112 9.27 -0.14 0.80
C ILE A 112 8.68 -1.07 -0.25
N ASP A 113 9.58 -1.62 -1.06
CA ASP A 113 9.32 -2.58 -2.12
C ASP A 113 10.56 -3.49 -2.28
N THR A 114 10.34 -4.78 -2.60
CA THR A 114 11.41 -5.76 -2.69
C THR A 114 11.39 -6.58 -3.98
N GLU A 115 12.57 -6.87 -4.52
CA GLU A 115 12.73 -7.90 -5.54
C GLU A 115 13.36 -9.16 -4.96
N THR A 116 12.80 -10.30 -5.36
CA THR A 116 13.09 -11.59 -4.73
C THR A 116 13.51 -12.63 -5.74
N SER A 117 14.32 -13.59 -5.30
CA SER A 117 14.79 -14.70 -6.15
C SER A 117 13.71 -15.76 -6.44
N GLY A 118 12.47 -15.59 -5.97
CA GLY A 118 11.39 -16.54 -6.28
C GLY A 118 10.04 -16.17 -5.68
N LEU A 119 8.98 -16.53 -6.41
CA LEU A 119 7.59 -16.13 -6.16
C LEU A 119 6.94 -16.76 -4.90
N ALA A 120 7.53 -17.82 -4.33
CA ALA A 120 6.88 -18.66 -3.31
C ALA A 120 7.38 -18.47 -1.87
N GLY A 121 8.28 -17.50 -1.61
CA GLY A 121 8.65 -17.07 -0.25
C GLY A 121 9.21 -18.17 0.69
N GLY A 122 9.75 -19.26 0.15
CA GLY A 122 10.32 -20.35 0.95
C GLY A 122 11.64 -19.96 1.61
N ALA A 123 12.19 -20.83 2.48
CA ALA A 123 13.45 -20.57 3.21
C ALA A 123 14.66 -20.26 2.29
N GLY A 124 14.60 -20.68 1.01
CA GLY A 124 15.60 -20.39 -0.01
C GLY A 124 15.38 -19.10 -0.82
N THR A 125 14.26 -18.40 -0.63
CA THR A 125 14.02 -17.11 -1.29
C THR A 125 14.89 -16.04 -0.62
N ILE A 126 15.60 -15.29 -1.46
CA ILE A 126 16.49 -14.20 -1.09
C ILE A 126 15.83 -12.91 -1.55
N VAL A 127 15.90 -11.87 -0.73
CA VAL A 127 15.59 -10.50 -1.14
C VAL A 127 16.88 -9.91 -1.67
N PHE A 128 17.03 -9.85 -2.99
CA PHE A 128 18.30 -9.37 -3.56
C PHE A 128 18.29 -7.86 -3.80
N LEU A 129 17.12 -7.23 -3.80
CA LEU A 129 16.95 -5.78 -3.90
C LEU A 129 15.88 -5.34 -2.91
N THR A 130 16.20 -4.38 -2.06
CA THR A 130 15.20 -3.64 -1.27
C THR A 130 15.29 -2.17 -1.60
N GLY A 131 14.21 -1.63 -2.15
CA GLY A 131 14.02 -0.19 -2.34
C GLY A 131 13.41 0.43 -1.09
N VAL A 132 13.97 1.57 -0.65
CA VAL A 132 13.46 2.35 0.48
C VAL A 132 13.38 3.82 0.11
N GLY A 133 12.17 4.35 0.06
CA GLY A 133 11.90 5.78 -0.11
C GLY A 133 11.72 6.50 1.22
N THR A 134 12.26 7.70 1.37
CA THR A 134 12.12 8.55 2.56
C THR A 134 12.03 10.01 2.19
N PHE A 135 11.21 10.78 2.90
CA PHE A 135 11.28 12.24 2.85
C PHE A 135 12.40 12.73 3.76
N GLU A 136 13.39 13.43 3.19
CA GLU A 136 14.53 14.01 3.89
C GLU A 136 14.64 15.48 3.51
N ASP A 137 14.45 16.36 4.48
CA ASP A 137 14.41 17.82 4.26
C ASP A 137 13.40 18.17 3.14
N ASP A 138 13.86 18.83 2.07
CA ASP A 138 13.06 19.23 0.91
C ASP A 138 13.16 18.24 -0.27
N GLN A 139 13.46 16.97 0.00
CA GLN A 139 13.65 15.94 -1.03
C GLN A 139 13.00 14.60 -0.67
N TYR A 140 12.67 13.83 -1.70
CA TYR A 140 12.34 12.42 -1.57
C TYR A 140 13.53 11.58 -2.04
N VAL A 141 14.05 10.73 -1.14
CA VAL A 141 15.29 9.99 -1.33
C VAL A 141 14.97 8.51 -1.44
N VAL A 142 15.32 7.91 -2.58
CA VAL A 142 15.22 6.46 -2.83
C VAL A 142 16.59 5.82 -2.62
N ARG A 143 16.65 4.85 -1.72
CA ARG A 143 17.83 4.02 -1.47
C ARG A 143 17.56 2.58 -1.88
N GLN A 144 18.44 2.01 -2.69
CA GLN A 144 18.32 0.65 -3.19
C GLN A 144 19.46 -0.19 -2.64
N TYR A 145 19.14 -1.11 -1.74
CA TYR A 145 20.09 -2.09 -1.20
C TYR A 145 20.12 -3.29 -2.12
N PHE A 146 21.23 -3.50 -2.83
CA PHE A 146 21.37 -4.53 -3.85
C PHE A 146 22.47 -5.54 -3.50
N ALA A 147 22.10 -6.81 -3.51
CA ALA A 147 22.99 -7.95 -3.35
C ALA A 147 23.32 -8.55 -4.72
N ARG A 148 24.60 -8.49 -5.14
CA ARG A 148 25.06 -9.03 -6.42
C ARG A 148 25.05 -10.56 -6.44
N ASN A 149 25.13 -11.17 -5.27
CA ASN A 149 25.08 -12.61 -5.08
C ASN A 149 24.41 -12.93 -3.72
N PRO A 150 23.98 -14.19 -3.49
CA PRO A 150 23.31 -14.60 -2.25
C PRO A 150 23.98 -14.21 -0.94
N ALA A 151 25.32 -14.16 -0.88
CA ALA A 151 26.04 -13.88 0.35
C ALA A 151 25.90 -12.41 0.79
N GLU A 152 25.74 -11.49 -0.18
CA GLU A 152 25.67 -10.04 0.06
C GLU A 152 24.36 -9.60 0.72
N GLU A 153 23.29 -10.40 0.64
CA GLU A 153 22.03 -10.09 1.36
C GLU A 153 22.30 -9.95 2.86
N SER A 154 23.01 -10.92 3.45
CA SER A 154 23.36 -10.89 4.87
C SER A 154 24.23 -9.68 5.26
N VAL A 155 24.92 -9.07 4.31
CA VAL A 155 25.80 -7.91 4.51
C VAL A 155 25.00 -6.61 4.53
N TYR A 156 23.98 -6.47 3.66
CA TYR A 156 23.18 -5.23 3.62
C TYR A 156 22.05 -5.23 4.66
N LEU A 157 21.52 -6.39 5.08
CA LEU A 157 20.40 -6.48 6.02
C LEU A 157 20.60 -5.68 7.33
N PRO A 158 21.78 -5.63 7.97
CA PRO A 158 21.99 -4.78 9.15
C PRO A 158 21.77 -3.29 8.88
N HIS A 159 22.13 -2.82 7.68
CA HIS A 159 21.96 -1.42 7.26
C HIS A 159 20.47 -1.13 7.01
N LEU A 160 19.78 -2.02 6.30
CA LEU A 160 18.35 -1.94 6.09
C LEU A 160 17.59 -1.95 7.43
N ALA A 161 17.93 -2.85 8.34
CA ALA A 161 17.30 -2.94 9.66
C ALA A 161 17.46 -1.64 10.46
N ALA A 162 18.64 -1.02 10.42
CA ALA A 162 18.90 0.26 11.07
C ALA A 162 18.02 1.39 10.48
N GLN A 163 17.88 1.46 9.15
CA GLN A 163 17.01 2.43 8.51
C GLN A 163 15.53 2.19 8.86
N MET A 164 15.07 0.94 8.78
CA MET A 164 13.69 0.58 9.12
C MET A 164 13.34 0.85 10.59
N GLN A 165 14.31 0.71 11.50
CA GLN A 165 14.11 0.95 12.93
C GLN A 165 13.94 2.43 13.27
N GLN A 166 14.42 3.35 12.42
CA GLN A 166 14.24 4.79 12.60
C GLN A 166 12.85 5.28 12.14
N ALA A 167 12.18 4.50 11.28
CA ALA A 167 10.87 4.82 10.74
C ALA A 167 9.79 4.78 11.84
N ARG A 168 8.81 5.68 11.73
CA ARG A 168 7.59 5.70 12.58
C ARG A 168 6.33 5.22 11.86
N GLY A 169 6.49 4.75 10.62
CA GLY A 169 5.43 4.16 9.83
C GLY A 169 5.98 3.61 8.52
N TRP A 170 5.30 2.62 7.97
CA TRP A 170 5.67 1.98 6.71
C TRP A 170 4.57 2.20 5.69
N VAL A 171 4.96 2.41 4.43
CA VAL A 171 4.08 2.40 3.27
C VAL A 171 4.60 1.34 2.31
N SER A 172 3.72 0.51 1.78
CA SER A 172 4.07 -0.45 0.73
C SER A 172 2.88 -0.70 -0.19
N PHE A 173 3.11 -1.40 -1.29
CA PHE A 173 2.04 -1.96 -2.11
C PHE A 173 2.03 -3.48 -1.95
N ASN A 174 1.00 -4.04 -1.30
CA ASN A 174 0.88 -5.47 -1.01
C ASN A 174 1.93 -6.04 -0.01
N GLY A 175 2.83 -5.20 0.52
CA GLY A 175 3.91 -5.68 1.39
C GLY A 175 3.50 -6.23 2.75
N LYS A 176 2.27 -6.01 3.25
CA LYS A 176 1.80 -6.72 4.46
C LYS A 176 1.77 -8.23 4.27
N SER A 177 1.50 -8.68 3.05
CA SER A 177 1.32 -10.10 2.73
C SER A 177 2.56 -10.73 2.09
N PHE A 178 3.50 -9.94 1.56
CA PHE A 178 4.63 -10.42 0.76
C PHE A 178 5.97 -9.92 1.31
N ASP A 179 6.31 -8.66 1.09
CA ASP A 179 7.64 -8.09 1.37
C ASP A 179 8.06 -8.20 2.84
N LEU A 180 7.23 -7.69 3.76
CA LEU A 180 7.58 -7.57 5.17
C LEU A 180 7.68 -8.94 5.88
N PRO A 181 6.76 -9.91 5.66
CA PRO A 181 6.93 -11.27 6.18
C PRO A 181 8.22 -11.95 5.69
N LEU A 182 8.59 -11.75 4.42
CA LEU A 182 9.82 -12.30 3.86
C LEU A 182 11.05 -11.64 4.49
N LEU A 183 11.13 -10.30 4.49
CA LEU A 183 12.22 -9.54 5.12
C LEU A 183 12.41 -9.93 6.60
N ARG A 184 11.32 -10.06 7.35
CA ARG A 184 11.37 -10.53 8.75
C ARG A 184 12.06 -11.89 8.86
N SER A 185 11.72 -12.82 7.98
CA SER A 185 12.35 -14.15 7.94
C SER A 185 13.83 -14.06 7.56
N ARG A 186 14.19 -13.20 6.60
CA ARG A 186 15.59 -12.96 6.20
C ARG A 186 16.42 -12.38 7.33
N PHE A 187 15.90 -11.39 8.07
CA PHE A 187 16.58 -10.85 9.27
C PHE A 187 16.85 -11.95 10.30
N ILE A 188 15.85 -12.79 10.61
CA ILE A 188 16.00 -13.89 11.57
C ILE A 188 17.08 -14.88 11.10
N LEU A 189 17.06 -15.29 9.83
CA LEU A 189 18.05 -16.22 9.26
C LEU A 189 19.46 -15.64 9.26
N ALA A 190 19.60 -14.32 9.09
CA ALA A 190 20.87 -13.62 9.19
C ALA A 190 21.32 -13.35 10.65
N GLY A 191 20.55 -13.78 11.65
CA GLY A 191 20.86 -13.52 13.07
C GLY A 191 20.65 -12.08 13.50
N ILE A 192 19.88 -11.30 12.74
CA ILE A 192 19.58 -9.89 12.98
C ILE A 192 18.19 -9.81 13.64
N MET A 193 18.08 -9.02 14.71
CA MET A 193 16.78 -8.74 15.32
C MET A 193 15.92 -7.94 14.31
N PRO A 194 14.75 -8.44 13.88
CA PRO A 194 13.90 -7.70 12.97
C PRO A 194 13.47 -6.35 13.57
N PRO A 195 13.31 -5.30 12.74
CA PRO A 195 12.77 -4.02 13.20
C PRO A 195 11.45 -4.17 13.94
N THR A 196 11.22 -3.29 14.91
CA THR A 196 9.95 -3.24 15.64
C THR A 196 8.81 -2.91 14.68
N ALA A 197 7.69 -3.62 14.79
CA ALA A 197 6.52 -3.37 13.95
C ALA A 197 6.05 -1.92 14.10
N GLN A 198 5.86 -1.24 12.97
CA GLN A 198 5.33 0.11 12.90
C GLN A 198 3.91 0.12 12.34
N PRO A 199 3.13 1.19 12.56
CA PRO A 199 1.91 1.43 11.78
C PRO A 199 2.21 1.32 10.28
N HIS A 200 1.35 0.64 9.51
CA HIS A 200 1.64 0.29 8.13
C HIS A 200 0.45 0.57 7.21
N LEU A 201 0.62 1.50 6.27
CA LEU A 201 -0.29 1.74 5.17
C LEU A 201 0.07 0.84 3.98
N ASP A 202 -0.69 -0.22 3.76
CA ASP A 202 -0.57 -1.04 2.55
C ASP A 202 -1.58 -0.55 1.52
N LEU A 203 -1.10 0.02 0.43
CA LEU A 203 -1.92 0.71 -0.56
C LEU A 203 -2.82 -0.22 -1.38
N LEU A 204 -2.51 -1.52 -1.47
CA LEU A 204 -3.27 -2.45 -2.31
C LEU A 204 -4.73 -2.58 -1.85
N HIS A 205 -4.94 -2.70 -0.54
CA HIS A 205 -6.26 -2.93 0.02
C HIS A 205 -7.21 -1.74 -0.18
N PRO A 206 -6.86 -0.49 0.20
CA PRO A 206 -7.68 0.68 -0.09
C PRO A 206 -7.81 0.93 -1.60
N ALA A 207 -6.76 0.72 -2.40
CA ALA A 207 -6.84 0.84 -3.86
C ALA A 207 -7.89 -0.12 -4.45
N ARG A 208 -7.91 -1.39 -4.02
CA ARG A 208 -8.94 -2.36 -4.44
C ARG A 208 -10.34 -1.97 -3.96
N ARG A 209 -10.47 -1.40 -2.76
CA ARG A 209 -11.77 -0.93 -2.26
C ARG A 209 -12.32 0.20 -3.14
N LEU A 210 -11.46 1.06 -3.66
CA LEU A 210 -11.86 2.25 -4.42
C LEU A 210 -12.01 1.97 -5.92
N TRP A 211 -10.99 1.38 -6.55
CA TRP A 211 -10.85 1.38 -8.01
C TRP A 211 -11.15 0.04 -8.70
N ARG A 212 -11.35 -1.06 -7.95
CA ARG A 212 -11.53 -2.40 -8.55
C ARG A 212 -12.71 -2.49 -9.50
N GLU A 213 -13.83 -1.84 -9.19
CA GLU A 213 -15.03 -1.85 -10.04
C GLU A 213 -14.77 -1.23 -11.43
N ARG A 214 -13.93 -0.17 -11.48
CA ARG A 214 -13.58 0.49 -12.74
C ARG A 214 -12.41 -0.21 -13.46
N LEU A 215 -11.38 -0.60 -12.71
CA LEU A 215 -10.12 -1.08 -13.26
C LEU A 215 -10.04 -2.61 -13.39
N GLY A 216 -10.90 -3.36 -12.72
CA GLY A 216 -10.76 -4.82 -12.59
C GLY A 216 -9.54 -5.15 -11.73
N ALA A 217 -8.41 -5.51 -12.36
CA ALA A 217 -7.16 -5.73 -11.64
C ALA A 217 -6.59 -4.40 -11.10
N CYS A 218 -6.15 -4.40 -9.84
CA CYS A 218 -5.42 -3.29 -9.21
C CYS A 218 -3.99 -3.75 -8.92
N ASN A 219 -3.19 -3.97 -9.97
CA ASN A 219 -1.73 -4.12 -9.84
C ASN A 219 -1.06 -2.75 -9.97
N PHE A 220 0.20 -2.65 -9.52
CA PHE A 220 0.88 -1.36 -9.37
C PHE A 220 0.99 -0.60 -10.70
N GLY A 221 1.55 -1.22 -11.75
CA GLY A 221 1.68 -0.59 -13.07
C GLY A 221 0.36 -0.14 -13.71
N LYS A 222 -0.75 -0.85 -13.45
CA LYS A 222 -2.07 -0.37 -13.89
C LYS A 222 -2.54 0.85 -13.10
N LEU A 223 -2.22 0.95 -11.81
CA LEU A 223 -2.54 2.14 -11.03
C LEU A 223 -1.69 3.33 -11.44
N GLU A 224 -0.40 3.15 -11.72
CA GLU A 224 0.46 4.21 -12.27
C GLU A 224 -0.14 4.79 -13.55
N THR A 225 -0.47 3.94 -14.51
CA THR A 225 -1.00 4.39 -15.81
C THR A 225 -2.42 4.95 -15.74
N GLN A 226 -3.30 4.38 -14.91
CA GLN A 226 -4.74 4.73 -14.90
C GLN A 226 -5.13 5.75 -13.82
N ILE A 227 -4.31 5.93 -12.79
CA ILE A 227 -4.54 6.89 -11.70
C ILE A 227 -3.58 8.07 -11.80
N LEU A 228 -2.28 7.79 -11.94
CA LEU A 228 -1.26 8.85 -12.02
C LEU A 228 -1.04 9.33 -13.47
N ALA A 229 -1.60 8.65 -14.48
CA ALA A 229 -1.25 8.90 -15.88
C ALA A 229 0.27 8.83 -16.14
N HIS A 230 1.00 8.07 -15.32
CA HIS A 230 2.45 7.91 -15.45
C HIS A 230 2.78 6.90 -16.54
N GLN A 231 3.75 7.26 -17.39
CA GLN A 231 4.31 6.38 -18.39
C GLN A 231 5.81 6.24 -18.13
N ARG A 232 6.23 5.02 -17.78
CA ARG A 232 7.64 4.70 -17.59
C ARG A 232 8.42 4.89 -18.88
N SER A 233 9.69 5.26 -18.77
CA SER A 233 10.58 5.64 -19.89
C SER A 233 10.96 4.50 -20.85
N GLY A 234 10.37 3.31 -20.70
CA GLY A 234 10.58 2.14 -21.57
C GLY A 234 11.74 1.22 -21.16
N GLN A 235 12.45 1.53 -20.07
CA GLN A 235 13.53 0.69 -19.50
C GLN A 235 13.02 -0.42 -18.57
N ASP A 236 11.72 -0.68 -18.58
CA ASP A 236 11.09 -1.53 -17.59
C ASP A 236 11.16 -3.01 -17.97
N VAL A 237 11.33 -3.88 -16.98
CA VAL A 237 11.34 -5.34 -17.13
C VAL A 237 10.07 -5.94 -16.55
N PRO A 238 9.46 -6.94 -17.22
CA PRO A 238 8.30 -7.60 -16.64
C PRO A 238 8.63 -8.31 -15.33
N SER A 239 7.91 -8.01 -14.24
CA SER A 239 8.29 -8.48 -12.89
C SER A 239 8.48 -10.00 -12.76
N TRP A 240 7.80 -10.82 -13.58
CA TRP A 240 7.96 -12.27 -13.55
C TRP A 240 9.33 -12.77 -14.07
N ILE A 241 10.06 -11.98 -14.85
CA ILE A 241 11.40 -12.36 -15.37
C ILE A 241 12.52 -11.94 -14.41
N ILE A 242 12.26 -10.95 -13.54
CA ILE A 242 13.23 -10.35 -12.62
C ILE A 242 14.05 -11.40 -11.83
N PRO A 243 13.43 -12.43 -11.22
CA PRO A 243 14.20 -13.45 -10.49
C PRO A 243 15.23 -14.18 -11.37
N ASN A 244 14.87 -14.47 -12.62
CA ASN A 244 15.76 -15.17 -13.56
C ASN A 244 16.94 -14.28 -13.98
N LEU A 245 16.67 -12.99 -14.26
CA LEU A 245 17.72 -12.03 -14.61
C LEU A 245 18.77 -11.93 -13.50
N TRP A 246 18.33 -11.84 -12.24
CA TRP A 246 19.24 -11.81 -11.11
C TRP A 246 20.01 -13.13 -10.94
N PHE A 247 19.39 -14.29 -11.12
CA PHE A 247 20.12 -15.57 -11.04
C PHE A 247 21.21 -15.70 -12.11
N ARG A 248 20.97 -15.20 -13.33
CA ARG A 248 21.96 -15.17 -14.41
C ARG A 248 23.13 -14.25 -14.02
N PHE A 249 22.81 -13.06 -13.53
CA PHE A 249 23.80 -12.10 -13.03
C PHE A 249 24.66 -12.67 -11.90
N ALA A 250 24.03 -13.27 -10.88
CA ALA A 250 24.72 -13.86 -9.73
C ALA A 250 25.61 -15.07 -10.09
N LYS A 251 25.38 -15.69 -11.26
CA LYS A 251 26.24 -16.76 -11.82
C LYS A 251 27.42 -16.23 -12.65
N GLY A 252 27.52 -14.91 -12.82
CA GLY A 252 28.58 -14.26 -13.60
C GLY A 252 28.26 -14.10 -15.08
N GLU A 253 26.99 -14.23 -15.49
CA GLU A 253 26.60 -13.81 -16.84
C GLU A 253 26.74 -12.29 -16.98
N ASN A 254 27.23 -11.82 -18.13
CA ASN A 254 27.38 -10.39 -18.40
C ASN A 254 26.05 -9.77 -18.84
N ASN A 255 25.10 -9.65 -17.91
CA ASN A 255 23.77 -9.05 -18.11
C ASN A 255 23.56 -7.82 -17.22
N VAL A 256 24.56 -6.93 -17.16
CA VAL A 256 24.55 -5.70 -16.36
C VAL A 256 23.39 -4.78 -16.74
N ASP A 257 23.11 -4.63 -18.04
CA ASP A 257 21.99 -3.80 -18.53
C ASP A 257 20.63 -4.34 -18.05
N ASP A 258 20.44 -5.66 -18.00
CA ASP A 258 19.23 -6.29 -17.45
C ASP A 258 19.06 -5.92 -15.96
N MET A 259 20.16 -5.89 -15.20
CA MET A 259 20.11 -5.52 -13.79
C MET A 259 19.91 -4.02 -13.56
N ALA A 260 20.43 -3.17 -14.45
CA ALA A 260 20.11 -1.75 -14.44
C ALA A 260 18.61 -1.51 -14.66
N ALA A 261 17.98 -2.30 -15.54
CA ALA A 261 16.53 -2.26 -15.76
C ALA A 261 15.72 -2.74 -14.54
N VAL A 262 16.18 -3.77 -13.82
CA VAL A 262 15.57 -4.20 -12.55
C VAL A 262 15.67 -3.11 -11.47
N LEU A 263 16.83 -2.45 -11.36
CA LEU A 263 17.00 -1.31 -10.45
C LEU A 263 16.07 -0.15 -10.84
N TYR A 264 15.90 0.10 -12.14
CA TYR A 264 14.95 1.10 -12.63
C TYR A 264 13.49 0.74 -12.27
N HIS A 265 13.08 -0.52 -12.45
CA HIS A 265 11.74 -1.00 -12.05
C HIS A 265 11.43 -0.68 -10.59
N ASN A 266 12.29 -1.14 -9.69
CA ASN A 266 12.12 -0.92 -8.25
C ASN A 266 12.22 0.57 -7.88
N GLN A 267 13.06 1.36 -8.57
CA GLN A 267 13.13 2.80 -8.37
C GLN A 267 11.79 3.48 -8.70
N GLU A 268 11.17 3.15 -9.85
CA GLU A 268 9.88 3.68 -10.26
C GLU A 268 8.76 3.24 -9.33
N ASP A 269 8.75 1.98 -8.88
CA ASP A 269 7.78 1.49 -7.89
C ASP A 269 7.83 2.29 -6.59
N ILE A 270 9.03 2.54 -6.05
CA ILE A 270 9.21 3.37 -4.85
C ILE A 270 8.85 4.83 -5.09
N ALA A 271 9.21 5.40 -6.25
CA ALA A 271 8.95 6.80 -6.58
C ALA A 271 7.45 7.08 -6.78
N SER A 272 6.72 6.18 -7.45
CA SER A 272 5.28 6.27 -7.70
C SER A 272 4.43 6.02 -6.46
N MET A 273 4.99 5.38 -5.42
CA MET A 273 4.22 4.99 -4.23
C MET A 273 3.67 6.18 -3.45
N ALA A 274 4.45 7.26 -3.31
CA ALA A 274 4.01 8.48 -2.62
C ALA A 274 2.88 9.23 -3.38
N PRO A 275 3.04 9.53 -4.69
CA PRO A 275 1.96 10.04 -5.53
C PRO A 275 0.69 9.17 -5.53
N LEU A 276 0.83 7.84 -5.55
CA LEU A 276 -0.31 6.93 -5.49
C LEU A 276 -1.02 6.98 -4.14
N ALA A 277 -0.26 7.04 -3.04
CA ALA A 277 -0.81 7.24 -1.71
C ALA A 277 -1.57 8.57 -1.62
N HIS A 278 -1.02 9.64 -2.21
CA HIS A 278 -1.69 10.93 -2.28
C HIS A 278 -3.02 10.82 -3.04
N ALA A 279 -3.02 10.32 -4.28
CA ALA A 279 -4.23 10.19 -5.10
C ALA A 279 -5.33 9.39 -4.38
N LEU A 280 -4.94 8.29 -3.72
CA LEU A 280 -5.84 7.46 -2.94
C LEU A 280 -6.47 8.22 -1.76
N LEU A 281 -5.62 8.80 -0.90
CA LEU A 281 -6.07 9.45 0.34
C LEU A 281 -6.82 10.75 0.05
N ALA A 282 -6.37 11.53 -0.92
CA ALA A 282 -7.03 12.76 -1.36
C ALA A 282 -8.43 12.48 -1.95
N THR A 283 -8.61 11.35 -2.66
CA THR A 283 -9.95 10.93 -3.11
C THR A 283 -10.84 10.57 -1.93
N PHE A 284 -10.33 9.85 -0.92
CA PHE A 284 -11.07 9.57 0.32
C PHE A 284 -11.38 10.81 1.16
N ALA A 285 -10.53 11.83 1.09
CA ALA A 285 -10.75 13.11 1.75
C ALA A 285 -11.78 14.00 1.03
N GLY A 286 -12.11 13.68 -0.24
CA GLY A 286 -12.95 14.54 -1.09
C GLY A 286 -12.20 15.77 -1.62
N VAL A 287 -10.86 15.74 -1.60
CA VAL A 287 -10.02 16.78 -2.22
C VAL A 287 -9.95 16.57 -3.73
N ILE A 288 -9.87 15.31 -4.16
CA ILE A 288 -9.93 14.92 -5.57
C ILE A 288 -11.32 14.39 -5.87
N GLU A 289 -11.94 14.95 -6.92
CA GLU A 289 -13.20 14.44 -7.45
C GLU A 289 -13.02 13.02 -8.01
N PRO A 290 -13.77 12.03 -7.52
CA PRO A 290 -13.64 10.66 -7.99
C PRO A 290 -14.19 10.53 -9.41
N HIS A 291 -13.64 9.60 -10.18
CA HIS A 291 -14.24 9.20 -11.45
C HIS A 291 -15.68 8.66 -11.20
N PRO A 292 -16.68 8.94 -12.06
CA PRO A 292 -18.08 8.54 -11.83
C PRO A 292 -18.30 7.05 -11.49
N ARG A 293 -17.50 6.17 -12.10
CA ARG A 293 -17.52 4.71 -11.83
C ARG A 293 -16.95 4.30 -10.46
N ASP A 294 -16.21 5.17 -9.79
CA ASP A 294 -15.61 4.91 -8.47
C ASP A 294 -16.50 5.42 -7.31
N VAL A 295 -17.49 6.27 -7.61
CA VAL A 295 -18.37 6.91 -6.60
C VAL A 295 -19.13 5.89 -5.76
N LEU A 296 -19.63 4.81 -6.38
CA LEU A 296 -20.32 3.75 -5.65
C LEU A 296 -19.38 3.03 -4.66
N SER A 297 -18.15 2.75 -5.07
CA SER A 297 -17.11 2.17 -4.21
C SER A 297 -16.77 3.09 -3.05
N LEU A 298 -16.67 4.40 -3.31
CA LEU A 298 -16.42 5.42 -2.31
C LEU A 298 -17.57 5.51 -1.28
N ALA A 299 -18.83 5.44 -1.72
CA ALA A 299 -20.00 5.40 -0.84
C ALA A 299 -19.99 4.17 0.10
N LYS A 300 -19.64 2.99 -0.43
CA LYS A 300 -19.45 1.77 0.37
C LYS A 300 -18.35 1.96 1.41
N ALA A 301 -17.25 2.61 1.03
CA ALA A 301 -16.15 2.87 1.93
C ALA A 301 -16.53 3.85 3.05
N TYR A 302 -17.17 4.98 2.74
CA TYR A 302 -17.67 5.92 3.78
C TYR A 302 -18.62 5.23 4.76
N THR A 303 -19.50 4.35 4.27
CA THR A 303 -20.38 3.55 5.15
C THR A 303 -19.58 2.68 6.13
N ARG A 304 -18.49 2.05 5.67
CA ARG A 304 -17.60 1.23 6.53
C ARG A 304 -16.86 2.08 7.57
N LEU A 305 -16.47 3.30 7.19
CA LEU A 305 -15.83 4.27 8.07
C LEU A 305 -16.80 4.87 9.09
N GLY A 306 -18.11 4.73 8.88
CA GLY A 306 -19.14 5.31 9.74
C GLY A 306 -19.47 6.76 9.38
N ASP A 307 -18.91 7.29 8.30
CA ASP A 307 -19.24 8.61 7.78
C ASP A 307 -20.53 8.54 6.95
N TYR A 308 -21.65 8.47 7.65
CA TYR A 308 -22.95 8.29 7.02
C TYR A 308 -23.41 9.50 6.21
N GLY A 309 -22.90 10.70 6.51
CA GLY A 309 -23.18 11.91 5.74
C GLY A 309 -22.57 11.81 4.34
N ARG A 310 -21.25 11.59 4.26
CA ARG A 310 -20.58 11.42 2.95
C ARG A 310 -21.04 10.17 2.22
N ALA A 311 -21.35 9.09 2.95
CA ALA A 311 -21.91 7.89 2.35
C ALA A 311 -23.24 8.15 1.62
N GLU A 312 -24.18 8.87 2.25
CA GLU A 312 -25.45 9.21 1.62
C GLU A 312 -25.26 10.05 0.37
N THR A 313 -24.45 11.12 0.46
CA THR A 313 -24.16 11.99 -0.68
C THR A 313 -23.58 11.20 -1.85
N ALA A 314 -22.58 10.35 -1.58
CA ALA A 314 -21.95 9.52 -2.60
C ALA A 314 -22.91 8.46 -3.19
N PHE A 315 -23.81 7.85 -2.39
CA PHE A 315 -24.81 6.93 -2.96
C PHE A 315 -25.77 7.63 -3.91
N ARG A 316 -26.24 8.84 -3.56
CA ARG A 316 -27.12 9.64 -4.43
C ARG A 316 -26.40 10.02 -5.72
N GLN A 317 -25.19 10.55 -5.62
CA GLN A 317 -24.34 10.86 -6.79
C GLN A 317 -24.10 9.63 -7.66
N ALA A 318 -23.84 8.46 -7.07
CA ALA A 318 -23.67 7.23 -7.83
C ALA A 318 -24.94 6.83 -8.60
N LEU A 319 -26.13 7.02 -8.01
CA LEU A 319 -27.41 6.70 -8.66
C LEU A 319 -27.73 7.64 -9.83
N ASP A 320 -27.23 8.86 -9.81
CA ASP A 320 -27.30 9.80 -10.94
C ASP A 320 -26.24 9.48 -12.03
N GLY A 321 -25.27 8.63 -11.71
CA GLY A 321 -24.15 8.25 -12.56
C GLY A 321 -24.34 6.98 -13.40
N PRO A 322 -23.27 6.59 -14.13
CA PRO A 322 -23.29 5.42 -15.00
C PRO A 322 -23.09 4.13 -14.19
N LEU A 323 -24.19 3.55 -13.71
CA LEU A 323 -24.22 2.24 -13.04
C LEU A 323 -24.87 1.17 -13.92
N SER A 324 -24.35 -0.07 -13.83
CA SER A 324 -25.09 -1.24 -14.33
C SER A 324 -26.39 -1.44 -13.54
N ALA A 325 -27.34 -2.21 -14.08
CA ALA A 325 -28.59 -2.52 -13.38
C ALA A 325 -28.34 -3.17 -11.99
N GLU A 326 -27.33 -4.03 -11.91
CA GLU A 326 -26.91 -4.67 -10.65
C GLU A 326 -26.31 -3.66 -9.66
N GLN A 327 -25.40 -2.80 -10.11
CA GLN A 327 -24.80 -1.77 -9.27
C GLN A 327 -25.83 -0.75 -8.79
N ARG A 328 -26.78 -0.38 -9.65
CA ARG A 328 -27.90 0.51 -9.32
C ARG A 328 -28.79 -0.12 -8.24
N PHE A 329 -29.13 -1.40 -8.38
CA PHE A 329 -29.89 -2.13 -7.36
C PHE A 329 -29.13 -2.18 -6.03
N GLU A 330 -27.83 -2.47 -6.05
CA GLU A 330 -26.98 -2.48 -4.84
C GLU A 330 -26.92 -1.09 -4.18
N ALA A 331 -26.75 -0.02 -4.96
CA ALA A 331 -26.69 1.35 -4.48
C ALA A 331 -28.00 1.76 -3.79
N MET A 332 -29.16 1.48 -4.42
CA MET A 332 -30.48 1.73 -3.82
C MET A 332 -30.66 0.92 -2.53
N SER A 333 -30.29 -0.37 -2.53
CA SER A 333 -30.38 -1.25 -1.36
C SER A 333 -29.61 -0.67 -0.17
N ARG A 334 -28.36 -0.26 -0.40
CA ARG A 334 -27.48 0.28 0.64
C ARG A 334 -27.93 1.65 1.12
N LEU A 335 -28.38 2.53 0.23
CA LEU A 335 -28.91 3.84 0.58
C LEU A 335 -30.19 3.70 1.43
N ALA A 336 -31.11 2.81 1.06
CA ALA A 336 -32.32 2.56 1.84
C ALA A 336 -31.97 2.02 3.25
N ALA A 337 -31.03 1.08 3.34
CA ALA A 337 -30.55 0.56 4.62
C ALA A 337 -29.91 1.65 5.50
N LEU A 338 -29.12 2.55 4.89
CA LEU A 338 -28.51 3.69 5.57
C LEU A 338 -29.56 4.66 6.13
N LEU A 339 -30.54 5.05 5.31
CA LEU A 339 -31.64 5.93 5.70
C LEU A 339 -32.48 5.32 6.82
N LYS A 340 -32.81 4.02 6.71
CA LYS A 340 -33.52 3.27 7.75
C LYS A 340 -32.74 3.29 9.08
N ARG A 341 -31.42 3.07 9.04
CA ARG A 341 -30.56 3.08 10.24
C ARG A 341 -30.57 4.45 10.94
N GLN A 342 -30.74 5.54 10.21
CA GLN A 342 -30.88 6.89 10.73
C GLN A 342 -32.31 7.25 11.15
N GLY A 343 -33.26 6.30 11.13
CA GLY A 343 -34.67 6.56 11.44
C GLY A 343 -35.46 7.25 10.33
N ARG A 344 -34.84 7.53 9.18
CA ARG A 344 -35.46 8.21 8.03
C ARG A 344 -36.24 7.23 7.15
N ARG A 345 -37.13 6.43 7.75
CA ARG A 345 -37.85 5.34 7.08
C ARG A 345 -38.74 5.78 5.92
N LYS A 346 -39.40 6.94 6.03
CA LYS A 346 -40.17 7.52 4.92
C LYS A 346 -39.33 7.75 3.67
N GLN A 347 -38.07 8.16 3.83
CA GLN A 347 -37.16 8.33 2.69
C GLN A 347 -36.59 6.99 2.20
N ALA A 348 -36.40 6.01 3.10
CA ALA A 348 -36.01 4.66 2.72
C ALA A 348 -37.09 3.96 1.88
N ALA A 349 -38.38 4.21 2.17
CA ALA A 349 -39.51 3.65 1.43
C ALA A 349 -39.48 3.98 -0.07
N ILE A 350 -39.13 5.22 -0.43
CA ILE A 350 -38.97 5.65 -1.83
C ILE A 350 -37.94 4.76 -2.55
N TRP A 351 -36.84 4.40 -1.88
CA TRP A 351 -35.81 3.56 -2.47
C TRP A 351 -36.17 2.08 -2.49
N TRP A 352 -37.04 1.60 -1.59
CA TRP A 352 -37.58 0.24 -1.67
C TRP A 352 -38.56 0.11 -2.84
N GLU A 353 -39.42 1.10 -3.05
CA GLU A 353 -40.32 1.16 -4.21
C GLU A 353 -39.52 1.19 -5.52
N ALA A 354 -38.51 2.06 -5.62
CA ALA A 354 -37.64 2.13 -6.79
C ALA A 354 -36.87 0.82 -7.06
N GLN A 355 -36.45 0.07 -6.03
CA GLN A 355 -35.83 -1.25 -6.20
C GLN A 355 -36.80 -2.26 -6.80
N ILE A 356 -38.04 -2.25 -6.33
CA ILE A 356 -39.11 -3.12 -6.82
C ILE A 356 -39.41 -2.79 -8.28
N GLU A 357 -39.51 -1.51 -8.63
CA GLU A 357 -39.74 -1.09 -10.01
C GLU A 357 -38.58 -1.50 -10.94
N LEU A 358 -37.34 -1.34 -10.48
CA LEU A 358 -36.16 -1.70 -11.25
C LEU A 358 -36.06 -3.21 -11.50
N ALA A 359 -36.32 -4.03 -10.48
CA ALA A 359 -36.16 -5.47 -10.56
C ALA A 359 -37.10 -6.22 -9.59
N PRO A 360 -38.39 -6.38 -9.95
CA PRO A 360 -39.44 -6.89 -9.06
C PRO A 360 -39.13 -8.28 -8.48
N THR A 361 -38.46 -9.13 -9.26
CA THR A 361 -38.16 -10.51 -8.86
C THR A 361 -36.74 -10.68 -8.33
N ARG A 362 -35.93 -9.62 -8.18
CA ARG A 362 -34.53 -9.76 -7.77
C ARG A 362 -34.37 -9.98 -6.26
N SER A 363 -35.21 -9.37 -5.45
CA SER A 363 -35.19 -9.52 -3.98
C SER A 363 -36.57 -9.32 -3.38
N VAL A 364 -36.93 -10.15 -2.41
CA VAL A 364 -38.12 -9.93 -1.57
C VAL A 364 -37.88 -8.91 -0.45
N ALA A 365 -36.62 -8.57 -0.16
CA ALA A 365 -36.25 -7.67 0.93
C ALA A 365 -36.94 -6.28 0.88
N PRO A 366 -36.98 -5.54 -0.25
CA PRO A 366 -37.66 -4.25 -0.31
C PRO A 366 -39.17 -4.35 -0.04
N TYR A 367 -39.83 -5.43 -0.46
CA TYR A 367 -41.25 -5.66 -0.17
C TYR A 367 -41.49 -5.85 1.33
N ILE A 368 -40.65 -6.66 1.99
CA ILE A 368 -40.73 -6.89 3.44
C ILE A 368 -40.53 -5.58 4.21
N GLU A 369 -39.59 -4.75 3.78
CA GLU A 369 -39.33 -3.46 4.41
C GLU A 369 -40.47 -2.46 4.22
N LEU A 370 -41.12 -2.42 3.04
CA LEU A 370 -42.34 -1.62 2.83
C LEU A 370 -43.50 -2.11 3.68
N ALA A 371 -43.69 -3.43 3.81
CA ALA A 371 -44.72 -3.99 4.68
C ALA A 371 -44.52 -3.52 6.13
N LYS A 372 -43.30 -3.63 6.66
CA LYS A 372 -42.95 -3.14 8.01
C LYS A 372 -43.11 -1.63 8.15
N TYR A 373 -42.76 -0.85 7.12
CA TYR A 373 -42.93 0.59 7.13
C TYR A 373 -44.42 0.98 7.25
N HIS A 374 -45.29 0.37 6.45
CA HIS A 374 -46.71 0.67 6.52
C HIS A 374 -47.36 0.17 7.82
N GLU A 375 -46.94 -0.98 8.33
CA GLU A 375 -47.45 -1.52 9.60
C GLU A 375 -47.03 -0.64 10.80
N TRP A 376 -45.74 -0.30 10.89
CA TRP A 376 -45.17 0.30 12.11
C TRP A 376 -45.11 1.83 12.09
N GLU A 377 -44.98 2.46 10.92
CA GLU A 377 -44.79 3.92 10.81
C GLU A 377 -46.05 4.64 10.33
N THR A 378 -46.77 4.10 9.34
CA THR A 378 -47.99 4.77 8.82
C THR A 378 -49.29 4.24 9.42
N GLY A 379 -49.27 3.05 10.02
CA GLY A 379 -50.46 2.36 10.52
C GLY A 379 -51.41 1.87 9.42
N ASP A 380 -50.95 1.82 8.16
CA ASP A 380 -51.76 1.36 7.03
C ASP A 380 -51.64 -0.16 6.89
N LEU A 381 -52.47 -0.88 7.65
CA LEU A 381 -52.47 -2.34 7.67
C LEU A 381 -52.87 -2.95 6.32
N ALA A 382 -53.66 -2.24 5.51
CA ALA A 382 -54.05 -2.70 4.17
C ALA A 382 -52.86 -2.65 3.22
N ALA A 383 -52.09 -1.56 3.22
CA ALA A 383 -50.85 -1.45 2.47
C ALA A 383 -49.79 -2.44 2.97
N ALA A 384 -49.66 -2.64 4.29
CA ALA A 384 -48.73 -3.61 4.86
C ALA A 384 -49.03 -5.05 4.38
N ARG A 385 -50.32 -5.43 4.40
CA ARG A 385 -50.77 -6.71 3.86
C ARG A 385 -50.50 -6.83 2.37
N LEU A 386 -50.80 -5.80 1.58
CA LEU A 386 -50.56 -5.78 0.13
C LEU A 386 -49.08 -6.04 -0.19
N TRP A 387 -48.17 -5.37 0.49
CA TRP A 387 -46.73 -5.56 0.27
C TRP A 387 -46.26 -6.95 0.71
N THR A 388 -46.86 -7.52 1.76
CA THR A 388 -46.59 -8.90 2.19
C THR A 388 -47.04 -9.92 1.14
N GLU A 389 -48.23 -9.75 0.58
CA GLU A 389 -48.76 -10.61 -0.50
C GLU A 389 -47.90 -10.50 -1.77
N LYS A 390 -47.45 -9.30 -2.13
CA LYS A 390 -46.51 -9.10 -3.24
C LYS A 390 -45.15 -9.76 -2.96
N ALA A 391 -44.64 -9.70 -1.73
CA ALA A 391 -43.40 -10.37 -1.34
C ALA A 391 -43.52 -11.90 -1.53
N LEU A 392 -44.67 -12.47 -1.11
CA LEU A 392 -44.96 -13.90 -1.27
C LEU A 392 -45.02 -14.30 -2.74
N ALA A 393 -45.72 -13.52 -3.57
CA ALA A 393 -45.78 -13.76 -5.01
C ALA A 393 -44.39 -13.72 -5.66
N ALA A 394 -43.56 -12.71 -5.32
CA ALA A 394 -42.19 -12.62 -5.80
C ALA A 394 -41.34 -13.84 -5.35
N ALA A 395 -41.46 -14.27 -4.09
CA ALA A 395 -40.77 -15.46 -3.58
C ALA A 395 -41.17 -16.74 -4.32
N GLN A 396 -42.45 -16.89 -4.69
CA GLN A 396 -42.94 -18.06 -5.42
C GLN A 396 -42.40 -18.15 -6.85
N THR A 397 -42.03 -17.01 -7.45
CA THR A 397 -41.37 -17.01 -8.77
C THR A 397 -39.90 -17.46 -8.72
N TRP A 398 -39.31 -17.58 -7.52
CA TRP A 398 -37.98 -18.15 -7.30
C TRP A 398 -38.04 -19.69 -7.27
N CYS A 399 -38.37 -20.34 -8.39
CA CYS A 399 -38.45 -21.80 -8.41
C CYS A 399 -37.07 -22.49 -8.61
N ALA A 400 -36.76 -23.40 -7.68
CA ALA A 400 -35.86 -24.57 -7.67
C ALA A 400 -34.34 -24.46 -7.93
N ASP A 401 -33.82 -23.60 -8.80
CA ASP A 401 -32.38 -23.67 -9.19
C ASP A 401 -31.43 -22.80 -8.35
N TYR A 402 -31.95 -21.97 -7.45
CA TYR A 402 -31.13 -21.03 -6.66
C TYR A 402 -30.32 -21.72 -5.52
N HIS A 403 -30.54 -23.01 -5.26
CA HIS A 403 -29.91 -23.75 -4.16
C HIS A 403 -28.58 -24.43 -4.50
N ARG A 404 -27.97 -24.19 -5.67
CA ARG A 404 -26.62 -24.71 -5.98
C ARG A 404 -25.66 -23.63 -6.46
N SER A 405 -25.32 -22.68 -5.59
CA SER A 405 -23.98 -22.04 -5.48
C SER A 405 -24.09 -20.73 -4.70
N GLN A 406 -24.05 -20.85 -3.37
CA GLN A 406 -23.39 -19.85 -2.53
C GLN A 406 -22.34 -20.56 -1.69
#